data_AF-A0A941G7U2-F1
#
_entry.id   AF-A0A941G7U2-F1
#
_cell.length_a   1.000
_cell.length_b   1.000
_cell.length_c   1.000
_cell.angle_alpha   90.00
_cell.angle_beta   90.00
_cell.angle_gamma   90.00
#
_symmetry.space_group_name_H-M   'P 1'
#
loop_
_entity.id
_entity.type
_entity.pdbx_description
1 polymer ?
#
loop_
_entity_poly.entity_id
_entity_poly.type
_entity_poly.pdbx_seq_one_letter_code
_entity_poly.pdbx_strand_id
1 'polypeptide(L)'
;MAADPIQLISLGGIARWMDDSVTHMLKGVVAPAVSNATAAIWPFVTIAMTIGLMWYGWMIASGAIPTPIFTALRRVVNIVIIASIAGAGGLYQTEIVEVMLELPTDMTNIFNREPTTPAEKLDAAANNGSEISTEIHDRAPNAVTSPIKAFAFVVIAVLISVISAAMSAVGIIVLVSVKAGMGIIAIVGPLFILALLFEYTRDYFRSWLNQMLFYAIYAAIFALVFTIIMGMFG
;
A
#
# COMPACT_ATOMS: atom_id res chain seq x y z
N MET A 1 4.69 -23.42 -9.11
CA MET A 1 3.23 -23.61 -9.26
C MET A 1 2.82 -22.62 -10.34
N ALA A 2 2.47 -23.10 -11.53
CA ALA A 2 2.18 -22.23 -12.68
C ALA A 2 0.89 -21.44 -12.37
N ALA A 3 0.96 -20.11 -12.44
CA ALA A 3 -0.22 -19.26 -12.33
C ALA A 3 -1.13 -19.56 -13.52
N ASP A 4 -2.38 -19.96 -13.24
CA ASP A 4 -3.39 -20.20 -14.26
C ASP A 4 -3.55 -18.96 -15.16
N PRO A 5 -3.78 -19.13 -16.48
CA PRO A 5 -3.99 -18.01 -17.38
C PRO A 5 -5.21 -17.21 -16.92
N ILE A 6 -5.01 -15.91 -16.66
CA ILE A 6 -6.06 -15.00 -16.18
C ILE A 6 -7.17 -14.94 -17.23
N GLN A 7 -8.29 -15.63 -16.98
CA GLN A 7 -9.45 -15.61 -17.85
C GLN A 7 -10.26 -14.34 -17.55
N LEU A 8 -10.26 -13.35 -18.46
CA LEU A 8 -10.99 -12.07 -18.34
C LEU A 8 -12.53 -12.18 -18.48
N ILE A 9 -13.07 -13.38 -18.24
CA ILE A 9 -14.49 -13.70 -18.39
C ILE A 9 -15.24 -13.68 -17.05
N SER A 10 -14.56 -13.48 -15.92
CA SER A 10 -15.15 -13.28 -14.60
C SER A 10 -14.70 -11.96 -13.98
N LEU A 11 -15.55 -11.42 -13.08
CA LEU A 11 -15.25 -10.22 -12.28
C LEU A 11 -13.92 -10.39 -11.51
N GLY A 12 -13.69 -11.55 -10.88
CA GLY A 12 -12.41 -11.89 -10.25
C GLY A 12 -11.20 -11.84 -11.18
N GLY A 13 -11.35 -12.38 -12.39
CA GLY A 13 -10.30 -12.35 -13.40
C GLY A 13 -9.88 -10.92 -13.76
N ILE A 14 -10.86 -10.02 -13.91
CA ILE A 14 -10.62 -8.60 -14.18
C ILE A 14 -9.91 -7.93 -12.99
N ALA A 15 -10.27 -8.25 -11.75
CA ALA A 15 -9.62 -7.67 -10.58
C ALA A 15 -8.20 -8.16 -10.36
N ARG A 16 -7.93 -9.46 -10.57
CA ARG A 16 -6.56 -10.00 -10.54
C ARG A 16 -5.70 -9.35 -11.61
N TRP A 17 -6.24 -9.23 -12.82
CA TRP A 17 -5.55 -8.53 -13.90
C TRP A 17 -5.26 -7.06 -13.54
N MET A 18 -6.21 -6.36 -12.92
CA MET A 18 -6.02 -4.96 -12.55
C MET A 18 -5.00 -4.80 -11.41
N ASP A 19 -5.06 -5.62 -10.35
CA ASP A 19 -4.08 -5.59 -9.26
C ASP A 19 -2.67 -5.97 -9.76
N ASP A 20 -2.56 -6.99 -10.61
CA ASP A 20 -1.29 -7.40 -11.20
C ASP A 20 -0.73 -6.32 -12.15
N SER A 21 -1.59 -5.73 -13.00
CA SER A 21 -1.20 -4.63 -13.90
C SER A 21 -0.72 -3.41 -13.12
N VAL A 22 -1.42 -3.04 -12.05
CA VAL A 22 -1.02 -1.94 -11.17
C VAL A 22 0.30 -2.27 -10.48
N THR A 23 0.45 -3.48 -9.96
CA THR A 23 1.69 -3.91 -9.29
C THR A 23 2.86 -3.90 -10.26
N HIS A 24 2.68 -4.42 -11.47
CA HIS A 24 3.70 -4.43 -12.50
C HIS A 24 4.10 -3.02 -12.92
N MET A 25 3.12 -2.14 -13.17
CA MET A 25 3.39 -0.73 -13.49
C MET A 25 4.08 -0.02 -12.32
N LEU A 26 3.64 -0.22 -11.08
CA LEU A 26 4.25 0.39 -9.91
C LEU A 26 5.68 -0.10 -9.74
N LYS A 27 5.97 -1.40 -9.80
CA LYS A 27 7.35 -1.91 -9.72
C LYS A 27 8.21 -1.33 -10.87
N GLY A 28 7.65 -1.22 -12.08
CA GLY A 28 8.33 -0.64 -13.25
C GLY A 28 8.58 0.87 -13.16
N VAL A 29 7.75 1.64 -12.45
CA VAL A 29 7.88 3.10 -12.32
C VAL A 29 8.63 3.49 -11.04
N VAL A 30 8.31 2.85 -9.91
CA VAL A 30 8.82 3.21 -8.59
C VAL A 30 10.32 2.92 -8.49
N ALA A 31 10.78 1.73 -8.89
CA ALA A 31 12.20 1.37 -8.79
C ALA A 31 13.14 2.36 -9.53
N PRO A 32 12.92 2.68 -10.83
CA PRO A 32 13.75 3.67 -11.51
C PRO A 32 13.52 5.08 -10.96
N ALA A 33 12.31 5.45 -10.55
CA ALA A 33 12.05 6.76 -9.97
C ALA A 33 12.77 6.97 -8.63
N VAL A 34 12.79 5.97 -7.75
CA VAL A 34 13.56 5.97 -6.49
C VAL A 34 15.05 6.12 -6.80
N SER A 35 15.57 5.36 -7.76
CA SER A 35 16.98 5.42 -8.17
C SER A 35 17.35 6.82 -8.67
N ASN A 36 16.54 7.37 -9.59
CA ASN A 36 16.74 8.71 -10.14
C ASN A 36 16.64 9.80 -9.07
N ALA A 37 15.64 9.73 -8.17
CA ALA A 37 15.47 10.68 -7.08
C ALA A 37 16.66 10.64 -6.12
N THR A 38 17.15 9.45 -5.78
CA THR A 38 18.33 9.24 -4.93
C THR A 38 19.58 9.82 -5.60
N ALA A 39 19.79 9.52 -6.88
CA ALA A 39 20.95 10.03 -7.63
C ALA A 39 20.94 11.55 -7.75
N ALA A 40 19.78 12.18 -7.94
CA ALA A 40 19.64 13.61 -8.06
C ALA A 40 19.98 14.36 -6.76
N ILE A 41 19.60 13.80 -5.59
CA ILE A 41 19.86 14.45 -4.30
C ILE A 41 21.26 14.15 -3.72
N TRP A 42 21.88 13.05 -4.13
CA TRP A 42 23.13 12.57 -3.55
C TRP A 42 24.29 13.58 -3.52
N PRO A 43 24.53 14.40 -4.58
CA PRO A 43 25.58 15.41 -4.55
C PRO A 43 25.34 16.48 -3.48
N PHE A 44 24.09 16.93 -3.32
CA PHE A 44 23.73 17.92 -2.30
C PHE A 44 23.93 17.38 -0.89
N VAL A 45 23.53 16.13 -0.65
CA VAL A 45 23.72 15.45 0.63
C VAL A 45 25.20 15.32 0.96
N THR A 46 26.02 14.92 -0.02
CA THR A 46 27.47 14.78 0.15
C THR A 46 28.13 16.10 0.54
N ILE A 47 27.78 17.21 -0.14
CA ILE A 47 28.29 18.55 0.19
C ILE A 47 27.84 18.97 1.59
N ALA A 48 26.55 18.83 1.91
CA ALA A 48 26.00 19.22 3.19
C ALA A 48 26.61 18.41 4.35
N MET A 49 26.83 17.11 4.16
CA MET A 49 27.52 16.25 5.12
C MET A 49 28.98 16.66 5.30
N THR A 50 29.70 16.94 4.22
CA THR A 50 31.11 17.36 4.29
C THR A 50 31.23 18.65 5.09
N ILE A 51 30.41 19.67 4.78
CA ILE A 51 30.39 20.94 5.51
C ILE A 51 30.02 20.70 6.97
N GLY A 52 28.98 19.91 7.23
CA GLY A 52 28.52 19.62 8.60
C GLY A 52 29.56 18.91 9.46
N LEU A 53 30.27 17.94 8.89
CA LEU A 53 31.35 17.22 9.57
C LEU A 53 32.57 18.10 9.80
N MET A 54 32.97 18.93 8.83
CA MET A 54 34.06 19.88 8.99
C MET A 54 33.74 20.90 10.10
N TRP A 55 32.54 21.46 10.09
CA TRP A 55 32.09 22.40 11.12
C TRP A 55 32.06 21.76 12.51
N TYR A 56 31.50 20.55 12.62
CA TYR A 56 31.46 19.81 13.87
C TYR A 56 32.86 19.46 14.38
N GLY A 57 33.76 19.02 13.49
CA GLY A 57 35.17 18.75 13.82
C GLY A 57 35.91 20.00 14.30
N TRP A 58 35.68 21.15 13.65
CA TRP A 58 36.23 22.44 14.06
C TRP A 58 35.77 22.85 15.46
N MET A 59 34.48 22.69 15.79
CA MET A 59 33.95 23.00 17.13
C MET A 59 34.57 22.13 18.23
N ILE A 60 34.90 20.87 17.92
CA ILE A 60 35.62 19.98 18.84
C ILE A 60 37.07 20.43 18.99
N ALA A 61 37.76 20.68 17.88
CA ALA A 61 39.18 21.06 17.88
C ALA A 61 39.44 22.41 18.55
N SER A 62 38.52 23.37 18.39
CA SER A 62 38.59 24.68 19.05
C SER A 62 38.20 24.64 20.54
N GLY A 63 37.76 23.50 21.07
CA GLY A 63 37.31 23.37 22.46
C GLY A 63 35.99 24.09 22.75
N ALA A 64 35.28 24.58 21.72
CA ALA A 64 34.01 25.27 21.87
C ALA A 64 32.91 24.37 22.45
N ILE A 65 33.01 23.06 22.22
CA ILE A 65 32.09 22.06 22.77
C ILE A 65 32.91 20.92 23.41
N PRO A 66 32.80 20.70 24.73
CA PRO A 66 33.45 19.57 25.39
C PRO A 66 32.69 18.28 25.05
N THR A 67 33.07 17.66 23.93
CA THR A 67 32.41 16.43 23.44
C THR A 67 33.28 15.19 23.72
N PRO A 68 32.80 14.22 24.50
CA PRO A 68 33.48 12.93 24.65
C PRO A 68 33.67 12.24 23.29
N ILE A 69 34.82 11.59 23.09
CA ILE A 69 35.15 10.94 21.81
C ILE A 69 34.09 9.92 21.37
N PHE A 70 33.51 9.17 22.30
CA PHE A 70 32.44 8.21 22.02
C PHE A 70 31.15 8.87 21.53
N THR A 71 30.84 10.08 21.99
CA THR A 71 29.69 10.85 21.51
C THR A 71 29.91 11.29 20.06
N ALA A 72 31.12 11.76 19.72
CA ALA A 72 31.49 12.10 18.36
C ALA A 72 31.46 10.87 17.42
N LEU A 73 32.02 9.75 17.88
CA LEU A 73 32.00 8.48 17.12
C LEU A 73 30.56 8.02 16.85
N ARG A 74 29.68 8.06 17.85
CA ARG A 74 28.26 7.69 17.70
C ARG A 74 27.58 8.53 16.61
N ARG A 75 27.89 9.82 16.53
CA ARG A 75 27.36 10.70 15.49
C ARG A 75 27.82 10.28 14.10
N VAL A 76 29.11 9.97 13.93
CA VAL A 76 29.67 9.51 12.64
C VAL A 76 29.07 8.16 12.24
N VAL A 77 28.97 7.21 13.17
CA VAL A 77 28.35 5.89 12.92
C VAL A 77 26.89 6.04 12.48
N ASN A 78 26.11 6.90 13.14
CA ASN A 78 24.73 7.16 12.75
C ASN A 78 24.62 7.71 11.32
N ILE A 79 25.53 8.63 10.95
CA ILE A 79 25.59 9.19 9.60
C ILE A 79 25.87 8.09 8.57
N VAL A 80 26.85 7.21 8.85
CA VAL A 80 27.20 6.08 7.95
C VAL A 80 26.01 5.13 7.80
N ILE A 81 25.33 4.77 8.88
CA ILE A 81 24.15 3.90 8.84
C ILE A 81 23.06 4.52 7.97
N ILE A 82 22.69 5.78 8.23
CA ILE A 82 21.63 6.47 7.46
C ILE A 82 22.00 6.56 5.97
N ALA A 83 23.24 6.94 5.67
CA ALA A 83 23.73 7.03 4.29
C ALA A 83 23.77 5.67 3.58
N SER A 84 24.09 4.59 4.29
CA SER A 84 24.08 3.22 3.73
C SER A 84 22.67 2.70 3.42
N ILE A 85 21.66 3.13 4.19
CA ILE A 85 20.27 2.75 3.95
C ILE A 85 19.73 3.50 2.72
N ALA A 86 19.87 4.83 2.69
CA ALA A 86 19.23 5.67 1.68
C ALA A 86 20.08 5.93 0.43
N GLY A 87 21.37 5.56 0.45
CA GLY A 87 22.27 5.74 -0.68
C GLY A 87 21.88 4.93 -1.92
N ALA A 88 22.48 5.27 -3.05
CA ALA A 88 22.27 4.53 -4.30
C ALA A 88 22.71 3.06 -4.13
N GLY A 89 21.84 2.11 -4.47
CA GLY A 89 22.05 0.68 -4.23
C GLY A 89 22.00 0.27 -2.75
N GLY A 90 21.58 1.17 -1.85
CA GLY A 90 21.41 0.89 -0.43
C GLY A 90 20.18 0.05 -0.11
N LEU A 91 20.03 -0.31 1.17
CA LEU A 91 18.92 -1.14 1.68
C LEU A 91 17.53 -0.60 1.31
N TYR A 92 17.40 0.71 1.13
CA TYR A 92 16.13 1.29 0.74
C TYR A 92 15.66 0.78 -0.62
N GLN A 93 16.56 0.78 -1.61
CA GLN A 93 16.24 0.39 -2.98
C GLN A 93 16.06 -1.12 -3.12
N THR A 94 16.78 -1.91 -2.32
CA THR A 94 16.78 -3.38 -2.41
C THR A 94 15.67 -4.04 -1.61
N GLU A 95 15.35 -3.52 -0.41
CA GLU A 95 14.42 -4.19 0.52
C GLU A 95 13.23 -3.30 0.88
N ILE A 96 13.48 -2.05 1.29
CA ILE A 96 12.42 -1.21 1.90
C ILE A 96 11.33 -0.86 0.89
N VAL A 97 11.68 -0.60 -0.37
CA VAL A 97 10.70 -0.31 -1.42
C VAL A 97 9.73 -1.49 -1.61
N GLU A 98 10.23 -2.72 -1.62
CA GLU A 98 9.37 -3.90 -1.77
C GLU A 98 8.43 -4.06 -0.58
N VAL A 99 8.97 -3.98 0.64
CA VAL A 99 8.18 -4.00 1.88
C VAL A 99 7.10 -2.92 1.85
N MET A 100 7.43 -1.70 1.45
CA MET A 100 6.45 -0.61 1.36
C MET A 100 5.33 -0.92 0.35
N LEU A 101 5.65 -1.47 -0.82
CA LEU A 101 4.66 -1.78 -1.86
C LEU A 101 3.74 -2.95 -1.47
N GLU A 102 4.23 -3.89 -0.66
CA GLU A 102 3.48 -5.06 -0.21
C GLU A 102 2.65 -4.78 1.05
N LEU A 103 3.14 -3.88 1.91
CA LEU A 103 2.55 -3.58 3.21
C LEU A 103 1.03 -3.29 3.17
N PRO A 104 0.46 -2.47 2.25
CA PRO A 104 -0.98 -2.26 2.21
C PRO A 104 -1.76 -3.57 2.00
N THR A 105 -1.25 -4.46 1.14
CA THR A 105 -1.86 -5.76 0.86
C THR A 105 -1.81 -6.65 2.09
N ASP A 106 -0.65 -6.73 2.75
CA ASP A 106 -0.47 -7.50 3.98
C ASP A 106 -1.39 -7.01 5.10
N MET A 107 -1.55 -5.69 5.24
CA MET A 107 -2.46 -5.12 6.23
C MET A 107 -3.92 -5.48 5.95
N THR A 108 -4.34 -5.61 4.69
CA THR A 108 -5.69 -6.09 4.37
C THR A 108 -5.93 -7.53 4.81
N ASN A 109 -4.87 -8.34 4.95
CA ASN A 109 -4.93 -9.75 5.35
C ASN A 109 -4.93 -9.96 6.86
N ILE A 110 -4.48 -8.98 7.66
CA ILE A 110 -4.43 -9.09 9.13
C ILE A 110 -5.78 -9.45 9.75
N PHE A 111 -6.87 -8.92 9.19
CA PHE A 111 -8.22 -9.12 9.73
C PHE A 111 -8.99 -10.28 9.09
N ASN A 112 -8.43 -10.93 8.06
CA ASN A 112 -9.07 -12.06 7.39
C ASN A 112 -8.57 -13.37 7.98
N ARG A 113 -9.46 -14.35 8.13
CA ARG A 113 -9.11 -15.71 8.59
C ARG A 113 -8.25 -16.47 7.57
N GLU A 114 -8.36 -16.11 6.30
CA GLU A 114 -7.56 -16.64 5.20
C GLU A 114 -6.92 -15.45 4.44
N PRO A 115 -5.66 -15.58 3.98
CA PRO A 115 -5.05 -14.55 3.16
C PRO A 115 -5.85 -14.41 1.86
N THR A 116 -6.41 -13.24 1.63
CA THR A 116 -7.24 -12.93 0.47
C THR A 116 -6.74 -11.65 -0.18
N THR A 117 -6.24 -11.75 -1.40
CA THR A 117 -5.91 -10.63 -2.26
C THR A 117 -7.13 -9.70 -2.46
N PRO A 118 -6.93 -8.42 -2.81
CA PRO A 118 -8.02 -7.52 -3.19
C PRO A 118 -8.96 -8.12 -4.25
N ALA A 119 -8.44 -8.96 -5.13
CA ALA A 119 -9.22 -9.66 -6.15
C ALA A 119 -10.04 -10.85 -5.60
N GLU A 120 -9.51 -11.59 -4.62
CA GLU A 120 -10.28 -12.63 -3.93
C GLU A 120 -11.40 -12.03 -3.07
N LYS A 121 -11.21 -10.81 -2.55
CA LYS A 121 -12.29 -10.06 -1.87
C LYS A 121 -13.41 -9.66 -2.83
N LEU A 122 -13.07 -9.34 -4.09
CA LEU A 122 -14.07 -9.14 -5.13
C LEU A 122 -14.80 -10.42 -5.46
N ASP A 123 -14.08 -11.53 -5.64
CA ASP A 123 -14.70 -12.84 -5.91
C ASP A 123 -15.67 -13.22 -4.79
N ALA A 124 -15.26 -13.06 -3.53
CA ALA A 124 -16.12 -13.31 -2.38
C ALA A 124 -17.36 -12.38 -2.38
N ALA A 125 -17.19 -11.10 -2.69
CA ALA A 125 -18.28 -10.14 -2.72
C ALA A 125 -19.27 -10.38 -3.87
N ALA A 126 -18.78 -10.78 -5.05
CA ALA A 126 -19.59 -11.16 -6.21
C ALA A 126 -20.31 -12.50 -5.97
N ASN A 127 -19.62 -13.49 -5.39
CA ASN A 127 -20.20 -14.79 -5.06
C ASN A 127 -21.30 -14.66 -4.00
N ASN A 128 -21.08 -13.86 -2.96
CA ASN A 128 -22.10 -13.57 -1.95
C ASN A 128 -23.37 -12.97 -2.61
N GLY A 129 -23.20 -11.95 -3.46
CA GLY A 129 -24.31 -11.38 -4.25
C GLY A 129 -25.07 -12.42 -5.11
N SER A 130 -24.37 -13.40 -5.67
CA SER A 130 -24.96 -14.50 -6.45
C SER A 130 -25.68 -15.53 -5.57
N GLU A 131 -25.14 -15.82 -4.39
CA GLU A 131 -25.69 -16.78 -3.44
C GLU A 131 -27.01 -16.26 -2.86
N ILE A 132 -27.04 -14.98 -2.47
CA ILE A 132 -28.27 -14.29 -2.02
C ILE A 132 -29.32 -14.24 -3.12
N SER A 133 -28.91 -13.94 -4.35
CA SER A 133 -29.81 -13.94 -5.51
C SER A 133 -30.46 -15.32 -5.70
N THR A 134 -29.68 -16.39 -5.50
CA THR A 134 -30.17 -17.77 -5.57
C THR A 134 -31.13 -18.08 -4.42
N GLU A 135 -30.83 -17.67 -3.19
CA GLU A 135 -31.71 -17.89 -2.05
C GLU A 135 -33.04 -17.13 -2.17
N ILE A 136 -33.02 -15.89 -2.69
CA ILE A 136 -34.24 -15.13 -2.99
C ILE A 136 -35.05 -15.82 -4.09
N HIS A 137 -34.38 -16.40 -5.09
CA HIS A 137 -35.02 -17.19 -6.14
C HIS A 137 -35.68 -18.46 -5.58
N ASP A 138 -34.99 -19.19 -4.69
CA ASP A 138 -35.49 -20.41 -4.06
C ASP A 138 -36.66 -20.15 -3.10
N ARG A 139 -36.71 -18.96 -2.49
CA ARG A 139 -37.84 -18.49 -1.66
C ARG A 139 -38.99 -17.88 -2.48
N ALA A 140 -38.85 -17.76 -3.80
CA ALA A 140 -39.88 -17.17 -4.64
C ALA A 140 -41.14 -18.07 -4.68
N PRO A 141 -42.35 -17.50 -4.59
CA PRO A 141 -43.58 -18.27 -4.73
C PRO A 141 -43.68 -18.88 -6.14
N ASN A 142 -44.24 -20.09 -6.24
CA ASN A 142 -44.42 -20.80 -7.51
C ASN A 142 -44.95 -19.85 -8.60
N ALA A 143 -44.18 -19.67 -9.67
CA ALA A 143 -44.49 -18.75 -10.77
C ALA A 143 -45.85 -19.04 -11.42
N VAL A 144 -46.30 -20.30 -11.33
CA VAL A 144 -47.61 -20.76 -11.79
C VAL A 144 -48.77 -20.26 -10.91
N THR A 145 -48.53 -20.05 -9.61
CA THR A 145 -49.57 -19.66 -8.62
C THR A 145 -49.60 -18.17 -8.30
N SER A 146 -48.49 -17.45 -8.49
CA SER A 146 -48.41 -16.00 -8.21
C SER A 146 -47.34 -15.32 -9.09
N PRO A 147 -47.60 -15.19 -10.41
CA PRO A 147 -46.60 -14.74 -11.39
C PRO A 147 -46.05 -13.34 -11.12
N ILE A 148 -46.88 -12.41 -10.62
CA ILE A 148 -46.46 -11.04 -10.28
C ILE A 148 -45.47 -11.04 -9.10
N LYS A 149 -45.71 -11.90 -8.09
CA LYS A 149 -44.82 -12.02 -6.94
C LYS A 149 -43.51 -12.71 -7.32
N ALA A 150 -43.57 -13.78 -8.12
CA ALA A 150 -42.38 -14.43 -8.64
C ALA A 150 -41.50 -13.45 -9.45
N PHE A 151 -42.10 -12.63 -10.31
CA PHE A 151 -41.39 -11.59 -11.06
C PHE A 151 -40.74 -10.54 -10.13
N ALA A 152 -41.45 -10.08 -9.10
CA ALA A 152 -40.90 -9.12 -8.13
C ALA A 152 -39.66 -9.69 -7.40
N PHE A 153 -39.67 -10.97 -7.02
CA PHE A 153 -38.52 -11.63 -6.38
C PHE A 153 -37.32 -11.72 -7.33
N VAL A 154 -37.52 -12.06 -8.60
CA VAL A 154 -36.44 -12.07 -9.61
C VAL A 154 -35.84 -10.68 -9.81
N VAL A 155 -36.66 -9.63 -9.87
CA VAL A 155 -36.18 -8.25 -10.01
C VAL A 155 -35.35 -7.82 -8.80
N ILE A 156 -35.78 -8.15 -7.59
CA ILE A 156 -35.03 -7.85 -6.35
C ILE A 156 -33.69 -8.60 -6.33
N ALA A 157 -33.68 -9.89 -6.71
CA ALA A 157 -32.48 -10.70 -6.77
C ALA A 157 -31.43 -10.14 -7.75
N VAL A 158 -31.86 -9.75 -8.96
CA VAL A 158 -31.00 -9.10 -9.95
C VAL A 158 -30.47 -7.75 -9.43
N LEU A 159 -31.32 -6.96 -8.77
CA LEU A 159 -30.95 -5.64 -8.25
C LEU A 159 -29.90 -5.75 -7.14
N ILE A 160 -30.02 -6.72 -6.22
CA ILE A 160 -29.02 -7.00 -5.18
C ILE A 160 -27.70 -7.47 -5.79
N SER A 161 -27.74 -8.33 -6.80
CA SER A 161 -26.55 -8.78 -7.51
C SER A 161 -25.79 -7.62 -8.19
N VAL A 162 -26.51 -6.71 -8.85
CA VAL A 162 -25.93 -5.53 -9.50
C VAL A 162 -25.31 -4.57 -8.48
N ILE A 163 -26.00 -4.29 -7.36
CA ILE A 163 -25.47 -3.43 -6.29
C ILE A 163 -24.20 -4.04 -5.68
N SER A 164 -24.23 -5.35 -5.41
CA SER A 164 -23.09 -6.08 -4.84
C SER A 164 -21.88 -6.03 -5.77
N ALA A 165 -22.07 -6.19 -7.08
CA ALA A 165 -21.03 -6.07 -8.10
C ALA A 165 -20.49 -4.64 -8.25
N ALA A 166 -21.35 -3.62 -8.11
CA ALA A 166 -20.93 -2.22 -8.17
C ALA A 166 -20.07 -1.83 -6.94
N MET A 167 -20.51 -2.19 -5.73
CA MET A 167 -19.78 -1.93 -4.48
C MET A 167 -18.40 -2.58 -4.48
N SER A 168 -18.38 -3.84 -4.90
CA SER A 168 -17.21 -4.62 -5.25
C SER A 168 -16.19 -3.90 -6.14
N ALA A 169 -16.63 -3.33 -7.26
CA ALA A 169 -15.75 -2.57 -8.16
C ALA A 169 -15.17 -1.33 -7.47
N VAL A 170 -15.98 -0.61 -6.69
CA VAL A 170 -15.52 0.55 -5.89
C VAL A 170 -14.45 0.12 -4.88
N GLY A 171 -14.66 -1.02 -4.21
CA GLY A 171 -13.72 -1.60 -3.25
C GLY A 171 -12.31 -1.73 -3.80
N ILE A 172 -12.19 -2.30 -5.00
CA ILE A 172 -10.88 -2.50 -5.63
C ILE A 172 -10.25 -1.19 -6.06
N ILE A 173 -11.02 -0.27 -6.65
CA ILE A 173 -10.48 1.03 -7.07
C ILE A 173 -9.84 1.74 -5.88
N VAL A 174 -10.45 1.69 -4.70
CA VAL A 174 -9.89 2.25 -3.48
C VAL A 174 -8.61 1.53 -3.06
N LEU A 175 -8.60 0.19 -2.99
CA LEU A 175 -7.41 -0.58 -2.60
C LEU A 175 -6.23 -0.39 -3.56
N VAL A 176 -6.50 -0.35 -4.86
CA VAL A 176 -5.53 -0.03 -5.91
C VAL A 176 -4.97 1.38 -5.73
N SER A 177 -5.84 2.35 -5.44
CA SER A 177 -5.42 3.75 -5.19
C SER A 177 -4.53 3.86 -3.96
N VAL A 178 -4.78 3.08 -2.92
CA VAL A 178 -3.94 3.03 -1.71
C VAL A 178 -2.56 2.47 -2.00
N LYS A 179 -2.48 1.38 -2.77
CA LYS A 179 -1.20 0.80 -3.21
C LYS A 179 -0.41 1.76 -4.09
N ALA A 180 -1.10 2.44 -5.01
CA ALA A 180 -0.49 3.48 -5.84
C ALA A 180 0.02 4.68 -5.01
N GLY A 181 -0.77 5.15 -4.04
CA GLY A 181 -0.37 6.20 -3.11
C GLY A 181 0.87 5.83 -2.30
N MET A 182 0.92 4.60 -1.76
CA MET A 182 2.09 4.06 -1.09
C MET A 182 3.32 4.03 -2.01
N GLY A 183 3.16 3.59 -3.27
CA GLY A 183 4.24 3.62 -4.25
C GLY A 183 4.80 5.01 -4.51
N ILE A 184 3.95 6.03 -4.60
CA ILE A 184 4.38 7.44 -4.76
C ILE A 184 5.17 7.91 -3.53
N ILE A 185 4.73 7.57 -2.32
CA ILE A 185 5.45 7.89 -1.09
C ILE A 185 6.78 7.12 -0.99
N ALA A 186 6.85 5.91 -1.54
CA ALA A 186 8.09 5.14 -1.62
C ALA A 186 9.14 5.80 -2.54
N ILE A 187 8.73 6.50 -3.60
CA ILE A 187 9.67 7.21 -4.51
C ILE A 187 10.52 8.23 -3.75
N VAL A 188 9.90 8.97 -2.83
CA VAL A 188 10.54 10.06 -2.09
C VAL A 188 11.17 9.61 -0.77
N GLY A 189 11.01 8.35 -0.35
CA GLY A 189 11.50 7.92 0.96
C GLY A 189 13.01 7.99 1.19
N PRO A 190 13.92 7.81 0.19
CA PRO A 190 15.35 8.03 0.43
C PRO A 190 15.64 9.46 0.91
N LEU A 191 14.96 10.45 0.33
CA LEU A 191 15.09 11.86 0.71
C LEU A 191 14.71 12.06 2.19
N PHE A 192 13.58 11.47 2.59
CA PHE A 192 13.10 11.58 3.97
C PHE A 192 13.98 10.82 4.96
N ILE A 193 14.57 9.69 4.58
CA ILE A 193 15.56 8.99 5.41
C ILE A 193 16.84 9.82 5.55
N LEU A 194 17.33 10.43 4.46
CA LEU A 194 18.49 11.33 4.50
C LEU A 194 18.22 12.58 5.35
N ALA A 195 16.98 13.02 5.47
CA ALA A 195 16.59 14.10 6.37
C ALA A 195 16.89 13.80 7.85
N LEU A 196 17.12 12.54 8.25
CA LEU A 196 17.56 12.18 9.59
C LEU A 196 18.99 12.64 9.93
N LEU A 197 19.81 12.92 8.90
CA LEU A 197 21.19 13.39 9.06
C LEU A 197 21.27 14.75 9.75
N PHE A 198 20.26 15.60 9.56
CA PHE A 198 20.22 16.96 10.12
C PHE A 198 19.07 17.09 11.11
N GLU A 199 19.36 17.67 12.28
CA GLU A 199 18.36 17.82 13.35
C GLU A 199 17.15 18.64 12.91
N TYR A 200 17.37 19.69 12.11
CA TYR A 200 16.32 20.57 11.60
C TYR A 200 15.35 19.88 10.63
N THR A 201 15.77 18.79 9.98
CA THR A 201 14.96 18.10 8.97
C THR A 201 14.38 16.77 9.44
N ARG A 202 14.62 16.37 10.70
CA ARG A 202 14.13 15.07 11.24
C ARG A 202 12.62 14.93 11.23
N ASP A 203 11.89 16.03 11.36
CA ASP A 203 10.42 15.98 11.39
C ASP A 203 9.81 15.59 10.04
N TYR A 204 10.53 15.84 8.93
CA TYR A 204 10.12 15.36 7.61
C TYR A 204 10.13 13.83 7.53
N PHE A 205 11.13 13.15 8.13
CA PHE A 205 11.14 11.69 8.23
C PHE A 205 9.92 11.18 9.00
N ARG A 206 9.59 11.82 10.13
CA ARG A 206 8.43 11.44 10.95
C ARG A 206 7.14 11.59 10.16
N SER A 207 6.98 12.70 9.43
CA SER A 207 5.81 12.94 8.58
C SER A 207 5.68 11.91 7.46
N TRP A 208 6.79 11.57 6.80
CA TRP A 208 6.82 10.54 5.76
C TRP A 208 6.45 9.16 6.32
N LEU A 209 7.02 8.79 7.47
CA LEU A 209 6.70 7.53 8.16
C LEU A 209 5.22 7.46 8.53
N ASN A 210 4.65 8.56 9.05
CA ASN A 210 3.22 8.64 9.34
C ASN A 210 2.36 8.47 8.08
N GLN A 211 2.80 9.01 6.94
CA GLN A 211 2.08 8.87 5.68
C GLN A 211 2.12 7.42 5.14
N MET A 212 3.28 6.75 5.26
CA MET A 212 3.41 5.32 4.97
C MET A 212 2.44 4.51 5.84
N LEU A 213 2.47 4.72 7.16
CA LEU A 213 1.57 4.04 8.10
C LEU A 213 0.10 4.33 7.80
N PHE A 214 -0.24 5.56 7.42
CA PHE A 214 -1.59 5.93 7.03
C PHE A 214 -2.11 5.05 5.88
N TYR A 215 -1.36 4.91 4.78
CA TYR A 215 -1.80 4.06 3.67
C TYR A 215 -1.95 2.59 4.05
N ALA A 216 -1.00 2.08 4.86
CA ALA A 216 -1.05 0.70 5.36
C ALA A 216 -2.30 0.44 6.23
N ILE A 217 -2.53 1.30 7.24
CA ILE A 217 -3.67 1.20 8.16
C ILE A 217 -4.98 1.44 7.42
N TYR A 218 -5.02 2.42 6.51
CA TYR A 218 -6.20 2.74 5.72
C TYR A 218 -6.63 1.54 4.87
N ALA A 219 -5.69 0.82 4.24
CA ALA A 219 -5.99 -0.42 3.52
C ALA A 219 -6.70 -1.45 4.43
N ALA A 220 -6.16 -1.64 5.65
CA ALA A 220 -6.67 -2.57 6.64
C ALA A 220 -8.11 -2.21 7.09
N ILE A 221 -8.33 -0.95 7.48
CA ILE A 221 -9.63 -0.46 7.96
C ILE A 221 -10.64 -0.49 6.83
N PHE A 222 -10.26 -0.03 5.64
CA PHE A 222 -11.14 -0.04 4.48
C PHE A 222 -11.59 -1.47 4.15
N ALA A 223 -10.64 -2.41 4.10
CA ALA A 223 -10.93 -3.83 3.91
C ALA A 223 -11.93 -4.37 4.95
N LEU A 224 -11.72 -4.06 6.24
CA LEU A 224 -12.61 -4.51 7.31
C LEU A 224 -14.04 -3.95 7.14
N VAL A 225 -14.15 -2.63 6.90
CA VAL A 225 -15.44 -1.97 6.67
C VAL A 225 -16.12 -2.52 5.42
N PHE A 226 -15.37 -2.74 4.35
CA PHE A 226 -15.87 -3.31 3.10
C PHE A 226 -16.47 -4.71 3.34
N THR A 227 -15.77 -5.57 4.09
CA THR A 227 -16.28 -6.90 4.47
C THR A 227 -17.56 -6.81 5.31
N ILE A 228 -17.64 -5.88 6.27
CA ILE A 228 -18.85 -5.68 7.09
C ILE A 228 -20.02 -5.24 6.21
N ILE A 229 -19.81 -4.27 5.31
CA ILE A 229 -20.85 -3.76 4.42
C ILE A 229 -21.34 -4.86 3.49
N MET A 230 -20.44 -5.62 2.86
CA MET A 230 -20.82 -6.75 2.00
C MET A 230 -21.57 -7.83 2.78
N GLY A 231 -21.19 -8.08 4.03
CA GLY A 231 -21.89 -9.00 4.93
C GLY A 231 -23.25 -8.50 5.43
N MET A 232 -23.59 -7.22 5.28
CA MET A 232 -24.95 -6.73 5.57
C MET A 232 -25.91 -6.92 4.39
N PHE A 233 -25.38 -7.07 3.18
CA PHE A 233 -26.18 -7.32 1.98
C PHE A 233 -26.51 -8.80 1.77
N GLY A 234 -25.78 -9.71 2.44
CA GLY A 234 -26.10 -11.14 2.54
C GLY A 234 -26.75 -11.54 3.84
#